data_AF-A0AAN8IDJ3-F1
#
_entry.id   AF-A0AAN8IDJ3-F1
#
_cell.length_a   1.000
_cell.length_b   1.000
_cell.length_c   1.000
_cell.angle_alpha   90.00
_cell.angle_beta   90.00
_cell.angle_gamma   90.00
#
_symmetry.space_group_name_H-M   'P 1'
#
loop_
_entity.id
_entity.type
_entity.pdbx_description
1 polymer ?
#
loop_
_entity_poly.entity_id
_entity_poly.type
_entity_poly.pdbx_seq_one_letter_code
_entity_poly.pdbx_strand_id
1 'polypeptide(L)'
;MAMSAAAGQPTDGQEDKDRSLVAKEGDEAPQRPLDIERLRRCIIESVNENFLEVVFWQMQTANKDFDEMLGVQAVVLLSKMDEKERGVLLMELVTIVHEAQLQWRQEYERVVDSILYYAHAAGVLSINMCVEGLALTADFTLRTIMDPQKWIFIEENIPLMDYKGVRSLFKCLIYQQFNSIPAQLSPEQRRQ
;
A
#
# COMPACT_ATOMS: atom_id res chain seq x y z
N MET A 1 -51.44 -35.43 -43.01
CA MET A 1 -52.39 -34.39 -43.48
C MET A 1 -51.67 -33.06 -43.45
N ALA A 2 -51.73 -32.36 -44.58
CA ALA A 2 -51.10 -31.06 -44.81
C ALA A 2 -51.98 -29.90 -44.31
N MET A 3 -51.40 -28.69 -44.35
CA MET A 3 -52.05 -27.35 -44.37
C MET A 3 -52.51 -26.84 -43.00
N SER A 4 -52.56 -25.56 -42.66
CA SER A 4 -52.07 -24.26 -43.17
C SER A 4 -52.66 -23.20 -42.23
N ALA A 5 -51.93 -22.12 -41.93
CA ALA A 5 -52.44 -20.75 -41.65
C ALA A 5 -51.23 -19.92 -41.15
N ALA A 6 -50.64 -18.99 -41.90
CA ALA A 6 -51.14 -17.71 -42.42
C ALA A 6 -51.28 -16.60 -41.36
N ALA A 7 -50.30 -15.68 -41.45
CA ALA A 7 -50.42 -14.21 -41.40
C ALA A 7 -50.70 -13.47 -40.08
N GLY A 8 -49.91 -12.40 -39.87
CA GLY A 8 -50.31 -11.22 -39.10
C GLY A 8 -49.25 -10.63 -38.18
N GLN A 9 -48.37 -9.76 -38.70
CA GLN A 9 -47.74 -8.68 -37.91
C GLN A 9 -48.77 -7.56 -37.67
N PRO A 10 -48.42 -6.47 -36.95
CA PRO A 10 -48.07 -6.35 -35.52
C PRO A 10 -49.06 -5.39 -34.81
N THR A 11 -49.06 -5.27 -33.47
CA THR A 11 -49.40 -4.01 -32.79
C THR A 11 -49.00 -4.02 -31.32
N ASP A 12 -48.64 -2.82 -30.87
CA ASP A 12 -48.02 -2.41 -29.62
C ASP A 12 -48.70 -2.85 -28.31
N GLY A 13 -47.85 -2.99 -27.29
CA GLY A 13 -48.19 -2.56 -25.94
C GLY A 13 -48.20 -3.67 -24.88
N GLN A 14 -47.14 -3.66 -24.07
CA GLN A 14 -47.16 -4.01 -22.63
C GLN A 14 -46.88 -5.47 -22.25
N GLU A 15 -45.62 -5.78 -21.94
CA GLU A 15 -45.24 -6.72 -20.86
C GLU A 15 -43.77 -6.45 -20.43
N ASP A 16 -43.65 -5.33 -19.74
CA ASP A 16 -42.45 -4.68 -19.22
C ASP A 16 -41.95 -5.33 -17.91
N LYS A 17 -41.85 -6.67 -17.85
CA LYS A 17 -41.66 -7.36 -16.55
C LYS A 17 -40.71 -8.55 -16.45
N ASP A 18 -39.92 -8.89 -17.48
CA ASP A 18 -39.02 -10.04 -17.42
C ASP A 18 -37.55 -9.73 -17.75
N ARG A 19 -37.11 -8.48 -17.54
CA ARG A 19 -35.70 -8.08 -17.76
C ARG A 19 -34.92 -7.68 -16.51
N SER A 20 -35.45 -7.95 -15.32
CA SER A 20 -34.76 -7.67 -14.08
C SER A 20 -34.89 -8.90 -13.19
N LEU A 21 -33.81 -9.70 -13.08
CA LEU A 21 -33.49 -10.55 -11.92
C LEU A 21 -32.27 -11.48 -12.10
N VAL A 22 -31.49 -11.37 -13.18
CA VAL A 22 -30.22 -12.12 -13.30
C VAL A 22 -29.06 -11.18 -13.65
N ALA A 23 -28.78 -10.27 -12.73
CA ALA A 23 -27.51 -9.56 -12.63
C ALA A 23 -27.34 -9.12 -11.17
N LYS A 24 -27.19 -10.10 -10.26
CA LYS A 24 -26.79 -9.79 -8.89
C LYS A 24 -25.34 -10.17 -8.69
N GLU A 25 -24.59 -9.11 -8.40
CA GLU A 25 -23.39 -9.11 -7.57
C GLU A 25 -22.18 -9.80 -8.21
N GLY A 26 -21.63 -9.09 -9.19
CA GLY A 26 -20.18 -9.12 -9.39
C GLY A 26 -19.52 -8.64 -8.09
N ASP A 27 -18.63 -9.48 -7.59
CA ASP A 27 -17.64 -9.17 -6.57
C ASP A 27 -16.70 -8.07 -7.11
N GLU A 28 -17.22 -6.83 -7.18
CA GLU A 28 -16.40 -5.67 -7.52
C GLU A 28 -15.54 -5.35 -6.31
N ALA A 29 -14.27 -5.74 -6.39
CA ALA A 29 -13.24 -5.24 -5.50
C ALA A 29 -13.40 -3.72 -5.36
N PRO A 30 -13.35 -3.16 -4.14
CA PRO A 30 -13.57 -1.74 -3.91
C PRO A 30 -12.72 -0.93 -4.87
N GLN A 31 -13.37 -0.14 -5.75
CA GLN A 31 -12.67 0.65 -6.76
C GLN A 31 -11.71 1.59 -6.05
N ARG A 32 -10.40 1.33 -6.19
CA ARG A 32 -9.36 2.19 -5.63
C ARG A 32 -9.45 3.57 -6.29
N PRO A 33 -9.36 4.67 -5.52
CA PRO A 33 -9.31 6.00 -6.10
C PRO A 33 -8.19 6.09 -7.15
N LEU A 34 -8.50 6.68 -8.32
CA LEU A 34 -7.57 6.75 -9.47
C LEU A 34 -6.21 7.36 -9.11
N ASP A 35 -6.20 8.33 -8.20
CA ASP A 35 -4.97 8.99 -7.76
C ASP A 35 -4.07 8.08 -6.91
N ILE A 36 -4.65 7.15 -6.14
CA ILE A 36 -3.90 6.15 -5.36
C ILE A 36 -3.25 5.14 -6.31
N GLU A 37 -3.99 4.66 -7.30
CA GLU A 37 -3.46 3.76 -8.35
C GLU A 37 -2.34 4.42 -9.16
N ARG A 38 -2.45 5.74 -9.40
CA ARG A 38 -1.40 6.49 -10.06
C ARG A 38 -0.12 6.53 -9.23
N LEU A 39 -0.21 6.86 -7.94
CA LEU A 39 0.97 6.86 -7.06
C LEU A 39 1.59 5.47 -6.96
N ARG A 40 0.75 4.43 -6.80
CA ARG A 40 1.20 3.03 -6.80
C ARG A 40 2.01 2.70 -8.05
N ARG A 41 1.50 3.07 -9.23
CA ARG A 41 2.21 2.84 -10.49
C ARG A 41 3.55 3.56 -10.54
N CYS A 42 3.61 4.82 -10.12
CA CYS A 42 4.86 5.58 -10.08
C CYS A 42 5.91 4.95 -9.15
N ILE A 43 5.49 4.39 -7.99
CA ILE A 43 6.40 3.65 -7.10
C ILE A 43 6.92 2.39 -7.79
N ILE A 44 6.04 1.62 -8.43
CA ILE A 44 6.42 0.39 -9.14
C ILE A 44 7.38 0.70 -10.29
N GLU A 45 7.09 1.73 -11.09
CA GLU A 45 7.94 2.20 -12.18
C GLU A 45 9.30 2.67 -11.64
N SER A 46 9.32 3.45 -10.56
CA SER A 46 10.57 3.91 -9.94
C SER A 46 11.47 2.75 -9.50
N VAL A 47 10.93 1.73 -8.83
CA VAL A 47 11.75 0.57 -8.41
C VAL A 47 12.22 -0.27 -9.61
N ASN A 48 11.35 -0.46 -10.61
CA ASN A 48 11.66 -1.31 -11.76
C ASN A 48 12.58 -0.64 -12.79
N GLU A 49 12.44 0.67 -13.04
CA GLU A 49 13.32 1.41 -13.95
C GLU A 49 14.73 1.57 -13.37
N ASN A 50 14.86 1.55 -12.05
CA ASN A 50 16.14 1.55 -11.32
C ASN A 50 16.75 0.14 -11.14
N PHE A 51 16.29 -0.87 -11.90
CA PHE A 51 16.76 -2.26 -11.83
C PHE A 51 18.31 -2.38 -11.84
N LEU A 52 19.00 -1.58 -12.66
CA LEU A 52 20.47 -1.62 -12.73
C LEU A 52 21.14 -0.95 -11.52
N GLU A 53 20.53 0.07 -10.91
CA GLU A 53 21.05 0.71 -9.69
C GLU A 53 21.03 -0.23 -8.49
N VAL A 54 19.97 -1.03 -8.35
CA VAL A 54 19.82 -2.03 -7.29
C VAL A 54 20.84 -3.17 -7.42
N VAL A 55 21.21 -3.57 -8.64
CA VAL A 55 22.25 -4.58 -8.87
C VAL A 55 23.65 -4.07 -8.49
N PHE A 56 23.88 -2.75 -8.53
CA PHE A 56 25.18 -2.12 -8.20
C PHE A 56 25.16 -1.34 -6.86
N TRP A 57 24.31 -1.76 -5.92
CA TRP A 57 24.07 -1.12 -4.61
C TRP A 57 25.33 -0.70 -3.82
N GLN A 58 26.47 -1.41 -3.96
CA GLN A 58 27.72 -1.03 -3.28
C GLN A 58 28.37 0.27 -3.80
N MET A 59 27.88 0.85 -4.91
CA MET A 59 28.55 1.96 -5.59
C MET A 59 27.75 3.27 -5.70
N GLN A 60 26.54 3.40 -5.15
CA GLN A 60 25.70 4.57 -5.45
C GLN A 60 25.29 5.44 -4.25
N THR A 61 25.43 6.74 -4.49
CA THR A 61 24.80 7.84 -3.75
C THR A 61 23.39 8.04 -4.28
N ALA A 62 22.40 7.49 -3.56
CA ALA A 62 20.99 7.88 -3.46
C ALA A 62 20.31 8.54 -4.68
N ASN A 63 19.28 7.88 -5.19
CA ASN A 63 18.33 8.37 -6.18
C ASN A 63 17.34 9.41 -5.58
N LYS A 64 17.89 10.40 -4.86
CA LYS A 64 17.15 11.35 -4.00
C LYS A 64 16.11 12.15 -4.77
N ASP A 65 16.41 12.50 -6.02
CA ASP A 65 15.54 13.35 -6.83
C ASP A 65 14.21 12.65 -7.16
N PHE A 66 14.24 11.33 -7.40
CA PHE A 66 13.03 10.54 -7.65
C PHE A 66 12.24 10.30 -6.36
N ASP A 67 12.91 10.01 -5.25
CA ASP A 67 12.26 9.86 -3.95
C ASP A 67 11.57 11.17 -3.52
N GLU A 68 12.24 12.31 -3.73
CA GLU A 68 11.69 13.64 -3.46
C GLU A 68 10.49 13.93 -4.37
N MET A 69 10.56 13.60 -5.66
CA MET A 69 9.42 13.71 -6.58
C MET A 69 8.22 12.87 -6.10
N LEU A 70 8.44 11.60 -5.71
CA LEU A 70 7.39 10.73 -5.19
C LEU A 70 6.83 11.27 -3.86
N GLY A 71 7.70 11.80 -2.99
CA GLY A 71 7.32 12.48 -1.75
C GLY A 71 6.41 13.69 -2.02
N VAL A 72 6.77 14.54 -2.99
CA VAL A 72 5.94 15.68 -3.40
C VAL A 72 4.58 15.22 -3.94
N GLN A 73 4.54 14.19 -4.79
CA GLN A 73 3.29 13.65 -5.31
C GLN A 73 2.39 13.10 -4.20
N ALA A 74 2.98 12.35 -3.27
CA ALA A 74 2.27 11.81 -2.12
C ALA A 74 1.72 12.93 -1.21
N VAL A 75 2.50 13.98 -0.95
CA VAL A 75 2.05 15.14 -0.16
C VAL A 75 0.89 15.85 -0.84
N VAL A 76 0.97 16.09 -2.15
CA VAL A 76 -0.11 16.72 -2.92
C VAL A 76 -1.38 15.89 -2.83
N LEU A 77 -1.28 14.56 -2.88
CA LEU A 77 -2.42 13.67 -2.73
C LEU A 77 -3.00 13.70 -1.31
N LEU A 78 -2.15 13.46 -0.30
CA LEU A 78 -2.52 13.44 1.12
C LEU A 78 -3.14 14.75 1.61
N SER A 79 -2.69 15.89 1.06
CA SER A 79 -3.22 17.21 1.43
C SER A 79 -4.69 17.40 1.10
N LYS A 80 -5.22 16.63 0.14
CA LYS A 80 -6.63 16.67 -0.30
C LYS A 80 -7.50 15.63 0.39
N MET A 81 -6.89 14.70 1.12
CA MET A 81 -7.55 13.55 1.73
C MET A 81 -7.94 13.84 3.18
N ASP A 82 -9.08 13.29 3.60
CA ASP A 82 -9.44 13.19 5.01
C ASP A 82 -8.63 12.09 5.74
N GLU A 83 -8.75 12.03 7.06
CA GLU A 83 -7.99 11.06 7.87
C GLU A 83 -8.27 9.60 7.51
N LYS A 84 -9.50 9.26 7.10
CA LYS A 84 -9.86 7.89 6.71
C LYS A 84 -9.23 7.53 5.37
N GLU A 85 -9.29 8.44 4.40
CA GLU A 85 -8.68 8.28 3.09
C GLU A 85 -7.16 8.15 3.18
N ARG A 86 -6.51 8.92 4.08
CA ARG A 86 -5.08 8.77 4.38
C ARG A 86 -4.75 7.39 4.93
N GLY A 87 -5.62 6.84 5.78
CA GLY A 87 -5.50 5.46 6.26
C GLY A 87 -5.58 4.42 5.13
N VAL A 88 -6.48 4.62 4.16
CA VAL A 88 -6.58 3.75 2.97
C VAL A 88 -5.31 3.82 2.13
N LEU A 89 -4.80 5.03 1.87
CA LEU A 89 -3.55 5.21 1.13
C LEU A 89 -2.36 4.55 1.86
N LEU A 90 -2.29 4.70 3.18
CA LEU A 90 -1.25 4.06 4.00
C LEU A 90 -1.27 2.54 3.84
N MET A 91 -2.45 1.91 3.90
CA MET A 91 -2.57 0.46 3.71
C MET A 91 -2.20 0.04 2.29
N GLU A 92 -2.49 0.84 1.28
CA GLU A 92 -2.07 0.56 -0.09
C GLU A 92 -0.54 0.60 -0.23
N LEU A 93 0.12 1.61 0.37
CA LEU A 93 1.58 1.69 0.41
C LEU A 93 2.21 0.47 1.09
N VAL A 94 1.67 0.05 2.23
CA VAL A 94 2.09 -1.18 2.93
C VAL A 94 1.90 -2.40 2.03
N THR A 95 0.75 -2.49 1.35
CA THR A 95 0.44 -3.61 0.45
C THR A 95 1.46 -3.71 -0.69
N ILE A 96 1.89 -2.60 -1.28
CA ILE A 96 2.94 -2.59 -2.31
C ILE A 96 4.23 -3.26 -1.81
N VAL A 97 4.66 -2.96 -0.59
CA VAL A 97 5.88 -3.55 0.01
C VAL A 97 5.70 -5.05 0.29
N HIS A 98 4.53 -5.46 0.76
CA HIS A 98 4.24 -6.85 1.10
C HIS A 98 4.06 -7.75 -0.13
N GLU A 99 3.53 -7.19 -1.23
CA GLU A 99 3.38 -7.89 -2.52
C GLU A 99 4.69 -7.93 -3.33
N ALA A 100 5.70 -7.16 -2.94
CA ALA A 100 6.98 -7.11 -3.62
C ALA A 100 7.69 -8.48 -3.57
N GLN A 101 8.34 -8.84 -4.68
CA GLN A 101 9.24 -9.99 -4.70
C GLN A 101 10.39 -9.77 -3.72
N LEU A 102 10.85 -10.85 -3.08
CA LEU A 102 11.84 -10.77 -2.00
C LEU A 102 13.11 -9.98 -2.39
N GLN A 103 13.58 -10.12 -3.62
CA GLN A 103 14.77 -9.43 -4.13
C GLN A 103 14.61 -7.90 -4.26
N TRP A 104 13.37 -7.41 -4.41
CA TRP A 104 13.05 -5.98 -4.59
C TRP A 104 12.43 -5.37 -3.34
N ARG A 105 12.03 -6.20 -2.37
CA ARG A 105 11.24 -5.77 -1.22
C ARG A 105 11.91 -4.66 -0.42
N GLN A 106 13.22 -4.75 -0.20
CA GLN A 106 13.96 -3.73 0.53
C GLN A 106 13.95 -2.36 -0.19
N GLU A 107 13.96 -2.35 -1.52
CA GLU A 107 13.90 -1.11 -2.30
C GLU A 107 12.49 -0.51 -2.28
N TYR A 108 11.45 -1.35 -2.40
CA TYR A 108 10.07 -0.90 -2.20
C TYR A 108 9.84 -0.33 -0.79
N GLU A 109 10.36 -1.02 0.23
CA GLU A 109 10.33 -0.55 1.62
C GLU A 109 11.00 0.83 1.74
N ARG A 110 12.22 0.98 1.20
CA ARG A 110 12.97 2.25 1.22
C ARG A 110 12.21 3.41 0.55
N VAL A 111 11.65 3.19 -0.63
CA VAL A 111 10.86 4.21 -1.35
C VAL A 111 9.62 4.60 -0.55
N VAL A 112 8.89 3.61 -0.04
CA VAL A 112 7.68 3.85 0.75
C VAL A 112 8.01 4.57 2.06
N ASP A 113 9.05 4.17 2.77
CA ASP A 113 9.48 4.85 3.99
C ASP A 113 9.88 6.30 3.71
N SER A 114 10.59 6.55 2.61
CA SER A 114 10.95 7.91 2.18
C SER A 114 9.71 8.78 1.94
N ILE A 115 8.67 8.22 1.32
CA ILE A 115 7.36 8.88 1.16
C ILE A 115 6.74 9.18 2.53
N LEU A 116 6.77 8.23 3.47
CA LEU A 116 6.19 8.41 4.80
C LEU A 116 6.92 9.48 5.61
N TYR A 117 8.25 9.51 5.58
CA TYR A 117 9.05 10.55 6.22
C TYR A 117 8.76 11.92 5.60
N TYR A 118 8.72 12.01 4.28
CA TYR A 118 8.48 13.25 3.57
C TYR A 118 7.08 13.81 3.88
N ALA A 119 6.06 12.94 3.86
CA ALA A 119 4.69 13.30 4.19
C ALA A 119 4.52 13.75 5.64
N HIS A 120 5.24 13.11 6.57
CA HIS A 120 5.25 13.53 7.97
C HIS A 120 5.94 14.88 8.16
N ALA A 121 7.12 15.06 7.56
CA ALA A 121 7.87 16.32 7.62
C ALA A 121 7.08 17.50 7.02
N ALA A 122 6.26 17.25 5.98
CA ALA A 122 5.36 18.23 5.39
C ALA A 122 4.09 18.51 6.23
N GLY A 123 3.86 17.79 7.32
CA GLY A 123 2.71 17.96 8.22
C GLY A 123 1.38 17.44 7.69
N VAL A 124 1.38 16.71 6.56
CA VAL A 124 0.15 16.11 5.99
C VAL A 124 -0.15 14.73 6.57
N LEU A 125 0.87 14.05 7.13
CA LEU A 125 0.74 12.77 7.83
C LEU A 125 1.04 12.96 9.32
N SER A 126 0.13 12.52 10.18
CA SER A 126 0.35 12.56 11.63
C SER A 126 1.49 11.63 12.04
N ILE A 127 2.15 11.92 13.18
CA ILE A 127 3.22 11.06 13.67
C ILE A 127 2.72 9.63 13.94
N ASN A 128 1.48 9.50 14.43
CA ASN A 128 0.84 8.21 14.66
C ASN A 128 0.80 7.36 13.39
N MET A 129 0.30 7.93 12.29
CA MET A 129 0.19 7.23 11.01
C MET A 129 1.56 6.96 10.39
N CYS A 130 2.51 7.89 10.52
CA CYS A 130 3.86 7.71 10.02
C CYS A 130 4.55 6.52 10.71
N VAL A 131 4.59 6.53 12.05
CA VAL A 131 5.21 5.46 12.85
C VAL A 131 4.51 4.12 12.63
N GLU A 132 3.17 4.09 12.61
CA GLU A 132 2.42 2.86 12.32
C GLU A 132 2.70 2.33 10.90
N GLY A 133 2.80 3.22 9.92
CA GLY A 133 3.18 2.89 8.55
C GLY A 133 4.56 2.25 8.46
N LEU A 134 5.57 2.89 9.05
CA LEU A 134 6.95 2.39 9.06
C LEU A 134 7.05 1.02 9.76
N ALA A 135 6.32 0.83 10.86
CA ALA A 135 6.25 -0.46 11.54
C ALA A 135 5.55 -1.53 10.68
N LEU A 136 4.57 -1.15 9.86
CA LEU A 136 3.86 -2.07 8.97
C LEU A 136 4.66 -2.46 7.73
N THR A 137 5.54 -1.60 7.22
CA THR A 137 6.40 -1.90 6.06
C THR A 137 7.58 -2.80 6.41
N ALA A 138 8.00 -2.82 7.68
CA ALA A 138 9.17 -3.57 8.14
C ALA A 138 9.06 -5.10 7.94
N ASP A 139 10.18 -5.74 7.61
CA ASP A 139 10.26 -7.19 7.46
C ASP A 139 10.51 -7.97 8.77
N PHE A 140 9.42 -8.37 9.42
CA PHE A 140 9.51 -9.24 10.59
C PHE A 140 9.77 -10.72 10.27
N THR A 141 9.77 -11.14 8.99
CA THR A 141 10.26 -12.47 8.61
C THR A 141 11.78 -12.58 8.62
N LEU A 142 12.49 -11.45 8.80
CA LEU A 142 13.95 -11.35 8.89
C LEU A 142 14.65 -11.95 7.66
N ARG A 143 14.04 -11.82 6.48
CA ARG A 143 14.58 -12.26 5.19
C ARG A 143 15.30 -11.13 4.48
N THR A 144 14.94 -9.88 4.77
CA THR A 144 15.69 -8.68 4.38
C THR A 144 16.36 -8.06 5.61
N ILE A 145 17.40 -7.25 5.39
CA ILE A 145 18.09 -6.54 6.46
C ILE A 145 17.19 -5.40 6.94
N MET A 146 16.94 -5.34 8.25
CA MET A 146 16.22 -4.22 8.86
C MET A 146 17.04 -2.92 8.78
N ASP A 147 16.39 -1.82 8.40
CA ASP A 147 17.00 -0.49 8.44
C ASP A 147 17.08 0.04 9.89
N PRO A 148 18.27 0.26 10.46
CA PRO A 148 18.42 0.80 11.81
C PRO A 148 17.85 2.22 11.95
N GLN A 149 17.92 3.05 10.90
CA GLN A 149 17.45 4.44 10.97
C GLN A 149 15.93 4.50 11.16
N LYS A 150 15.19 3.59 10.51
CA LYS A 150 13.76 3.40 10.75
C LYS A 150 13.44 3.13 12.21
N TRP A 151 14.15 2.22 12.86
CA TRP A 151 13.88 1.86 14.25
C TRP A 151 14.23 2.97 15.22
N ILE A 152 15.34 3.68 14.99
CA ILE A 152 15.69 4.88 15.75
C ILE A 152 14.58 5.92 15.63
N PHE A 153 14.10 6.20 14.42
CA PHE A 153 13.00 7.14 14.21
C PHE A 153 11.73 6.73 14.96
N ILE A 154 11.34 5.45 14.87
CA ILE A 154 10.17 4.93 15.59
C ILE A 154 10.34 5.12 17.10
N GLU A 155 11.48 4.71 17.66
CA GLU A 155 11.75 4.78 19.10
C GLU A 155 11.71 6.23 19.62
N GLU A 156 12.37 7.16 18.93
CA GLU A 156 12.42 8.57 19.31
C GLU A 156 11.05 9.26 19.25
N ASN A 157 10.13 8.78 18.39
CA ASN A 157 8.83 9.38 18.18
C ASN A 157 7.69 8.73 18.97
N ILE A 158 7.87 7.53 19.56
CA ILE A 158 6.87 6.90 20.44
C ILE A 158 6.38 7.86 21.55
N PRO A 159 7.25 8.62 22.26
CA PRO A 159 6.80 9.56 23.29
C PRO A 159 5.94 10.72 22.77
N LEU A 160 6.00 11.02 21.47
CA LEU A 160 5.24 12.09 20.82
C LEU A 160 3.88 11.63 20.32
N MET A 161 3.64 10.32 20.29
CA MET A 161 2.36 9.72 19.89
C MET A 161 1.32 9.89 21.00
N ASP A 162 0.04 9.98 20.59
CA ASP A 162 -1.05 9.93 21.57
C ASP A 162 -1.30 8.48 22.06
N TYR A 163 -2.03 8.34 23.16
CA TYR A 163 -2.32 7.02 23.74
C TYR A 163 -3.01 6.06 22.73
N LYS A 164 -3.85 6.58 21.82
CA LYS A 164 -4.52 5.77 20.80
C LYS A 164 -3.51 5.24 19.78
N GLY A 165 -2.60 6.09 19.31
CA GLY A 165 -1.51 5.75 18.41
C GLY A 165 -0.57 4.72 19.01
N VAL A 166 -0.11 4.93 20.25
CA VAL A 166 0.73 3.97 20.97
C VAL A 166 0.03 2.61 21.10
N ARG A 167 -1.26 2.61 21.47
CA ARG A 167 -2.05 1.38 21.54
C ARG A 167 -2.16 0.68 20.18
N SER A 168 -2.36 1.43 19.09
CA SER A 168 -2.43 0.86 17.73
C SER A 168 -1.09 0.26 17.32
N LEU A 169 0.01 0.97 17.58
CA LEU A 169 1.37 0.49 17.32
C LEU A 169 1.66 -0.82 18.05
N PHE A 170 1.36 -0.91 19.35
CA PHE A 170 1.52 -2.17 20.09
C PHE A 170 0.67 -3.29 19.51
N LYS A 171 -0.56 -2.99 19.08
CA LYS A 171 -1.42 -3.98 18.44
C LYS A 171 -0.79 -4.47 17.14
N CYS A 172 -0.28 -3.57 16.31
CA CYS A 172 0.43 -3.87 15.07
C CYS A 172 1.64 -4.77 15.34
N LEU A 173 2.56 -4.34 16.21
CA LEU A 173 3.79 -5.07 16.51
C LEU A 173 3.51 -6.46 17.08
N ILE A 174 2.65 -6.57 18.10
CA ILE A 174 2.45 -7.83 18.82
C ILE A 174 1.58 -8.81 18.02
N TYR A 175 0.47 -8.33 17.44
CA TYR A 175 -0.50 -9.24 16.82
C TYR A 175 -0.28 -9.45 15.33
N GLN A 176 0.21 -8.45 14.60
CA GLN A 176 0.36 -8.55 13.15
C GLN A 176 1.78 -8.96 12.78
N GLN A 177 2.77 -8.34 13.42
CA GLN A 177 4.16 -8.45 12.98
C GLN A 177 4.94 -9.57 13.68
N PHE A 178 4.92 -9.65 15.01
CA PHE A 178 5.74 -10.60 15.76
C PHE A 178 5.40 -12.06 15.48
N ASN A 179 4.16 -12.35 15.06
CA ASN A 179 3.75 -13.69 14.63
C ASN A 179 4.49 -14.18 13.36
N SER A 180 5.12 -13.28 12.62
CA SER A 180 5.89 -13.62 11.41
C SER A 180 7.38 -13.89 11.69
N ILE A 181 7.85 -13.62 12.92
CA ILE A 181 9.25 -13.86 13.31
C ILE A 181 9.51 -15.38 13.33
N PRO A 182 10.55 -15.88 12.63
CA PRO A 182 10.88 -17.29 12.65
C PRO A 182 11.25 -17.78 14.05
N ALA A 183 10.75 -18.96 14.44
CA ALA A 183 11.03 -19.55 15.75
C ALA A 183 12.53 -19.89 15.95
N GLN A 184 13.28 -20.07 14.85
CA GLN A 184 14.71 -20.32 14.87
C GLN A 184 15.42 -19.20 14.11
N LEU A 185 16.21 -18.42 14.86
CA LEU A 185 16.96 -17.30 14.32
C LEU A 185 18.44 -17.63 14.20
N SER A 186 19.02 -17.29 13.05
CA SER A 186 20.47 -17.30 12.86
C SER A 186 21.15 -16.25 13.76
N PRO A 187 22.46 -16.36 14.04
CA PRO A 187 23.19 -15.35 14.81
C PRO A 187 23.16 -13.95 14.18
N GLU A 188 23.04 -13.87 12.85
CA GLU A 188 22.91 -12.60 12.13
C GLU A 188 21.52 -12.00 12.32
N GLN A 189 20.47 -12.81 12.17
CA GLN A 189 19.08 -12.36 12.38
C GLN A 189 18.82 -11.93 13.82
N ARG A 190 19.52 -12.49 14.82
CA ARG A 190 19.39 -12.06 16.22
C ARG A 190 20.06 -10.72 16.53
N ARG A 191 20.99 -10.27 15.68
CA ARG A 191 21.72 -9.01 15.87
C ARG A 191 21.03 -7.82 15.22
N GLN A 192 20.12 -8.09 14.29
CA GLN A 192 19.18 -7.11 13.75
C GLN A 192 18.09 -6.85 14.80
#